data_AF-A0A1Q8YK25-F1
#
_entry.id   AF-A0A1Q8YK25-F1
#
_cell.length_a   1.000
_cell.length_b   1.000
_cell.length_c   1.000
_cell.angle_alpha   90.00
_cell.angle_beta   90.00
_cell.angle_gamma   90.00
#
_symmetry.space_group_name_H-M   'P 1'
#
loop_
_entity.id
_entity.type
_entity.pdbx_description
1 polymer ?
#
loop_
_entity_poly.entity_id
_entity_poly.type
_entity_poly.pdbx_seq_one_letter_code
_entity_poly.pdbx_strand_id
1 'polypeptide(L)'
;MLYLPLSTFRRCVADHNGEHKVKDFSCLDQFFAMAFAQLTYRESLRDIEVNLRAQARRLYHMGFRCQTISRNTLANANATRP
;
A
#
# COMPACT_ATOMS: atom_id res chain seq x y z
N MET A 1 4.23 -14.48 -2.56
CA MET A 1 2.79 -14.40 -2.23
C MET A 1 2.24 -15.65 -1.53
N LEU A 2 3.05 -16.66 -1.18
CA LEU A 2 2.55 -17.89 -0.55
C LEU A 2 2.07 -17.71 0.91
N TYR A 3 2.52 -16.65 1.59
CA TYR A 3 2.36 -16.47 3.05
C TYR A 3 1.36 -15.39 3.45
N LEU A 4 0.84 -14.60 2.50
CA LEU A 4 -0.22 -13.62 2.79
C LEU A 4 -1.56 -14.30 2.46
N PRO A 5 -2.44 -14.57 3.46
CA PRO A 5 -3.75 -15.15 3.21
C PRO A 5 -4.66 -14.10 2.55
N LEU A 6 -4.53 -13.95 1.22
CA LEU A 6 -5.22 -12.91 0.44
C LEU A 6 -6.74 -13.00 0.54
N SER A 7 -7.30 -14.21 0.69
CA SER A 7 -8.73 -14.41 0.91
C SER A 7 -9.19 -13.76 2.23
N THR A 8 -8.47 -14.02 3.31
CA THR A 8 -8.74 -13.41 4.63
C THR A 8 -8.54 -11.90 4.60
N PHE A 9 -7.45 -11.41 3.98
CA PHE A 9 -7.21 -9.98 3.83
C PHE A 9 -8.35 -9.28 3.09
N ARG A 10 -8.77 -9.83 1.94
CA ARG A 10 -9.88 -9.27 1.15
C ARG A 10 -11.20 -9.28 1.92
N ARG A 11 -11.46 -10.30 2.73
CA ARG A 11 -12.63 -10.33 3.62
C ARG A 11 -12.59 -9.19 4.64
N CYS A 12 -11.45 -8.99 5.32
CA CYS A 12 -11.31 -7.87 6.26
C CYS A 12 -11.51 -6.50 5.57
N VAL A 13 -10.93 -6.31 4.38
CA VAL A 13 -11.13 -5.08 3.60
C VAL A 13 -12.61 -4.86 3.27
N ALA A 14 -13.34 -5.91 2.89
CA ALA A 14 -14.77 -5.84 2.61
C ALA A 14 -15.60 -5.54 3.88
N ASP A 15 -15.33 -6.25 4.97
CA ASP A 15 -16.04 -6.11 6.26
C ASP A 15 -15.92 -4.68 6.82
N HIS A 16 -14.77 -4.04 6.60
CA HIS A 16 -14.50 -2.67 7.03
C HIS A 16 -14.77 -1.60 5.97
N ASN A 17 -15.26 -1.98 4.78
CA ASN A 17 -15.45 -1.08 3.65
C ASN A 17 -14.18 -0.26 3.33
N GLY A 18 -13.00 -0.88 3.45
CA GLY A 18 -11.68 -0.22 3.36
C GLY A 18 -11.38 0.40 2.00
N GLU A 19 -12.06 -0.06 0.94
CA GLU A 19 -11.96 0.49 -0.41
C GLU A 19 -13.00 1.59 -0.72
N HIS A 20 -13.70 2.12 0.30
CA HIS A 20 -14.69 3.17 0.10
C HIS A 20 -14.06 4.42 -0.57
N LYS A 21 -14.59 4.80 -1.75
CA LYS A 21 -14.13 5.93 -2.58
C LYS A 21 -12.68 5.84 -3.05
N VAL A 22 -12.06 4.66 -2.98
CA VAL A 22 -10.71 4.45 -3.49
C VAL A 22 -10.73 4.41 -5.02
N LYS A 23 -9.74 5.07 -5.66
CA LYS A 23 -9.63 5.18 -7.12
C LYS A 23 -8.43 4.42 -7.71
N ASP A 24 -7.26 4.53 -7.08
CA ASP A 24 -5.99 3.99 -7.61
C ASP A 24 -5.17 3.27 -6.55
N PHE A 25 -5.07 3.84 -5.34
CA PHE A 25 -4.26 3.31 -4.25
C PHE A 25 -5.08 2.39 -3.33
N SER A 26 -5.14 1.10 -3.61
CA SER A 26 -5.94 0.12 -2.85
C SER A 26 -5.44 -0.10 -1.40
N CYS A 27 -6.23 -0.76 -0.56
CA CYS A 27 -5.78 -1.28 0.73
C CYS A 27 -4.62 -2.27 0.57
N LEU A 28 -4.59 -3.03 -0.53
CA LEU A 28 -3.48 -3.94 -0.81
C LEU A 28 -2.20 -3.18 -1.20
N ASP A 29 -2.32 -2.09 -1.97
CA ASP A 29 -1.20 -1.19 -2.26
C ASP A 29 -0.65 -0.54 -0.98
N GLN A 30 -1.54 -0.09 -0.09
CA GLN A 30 -1.14 0.43 1.22
C GLN A 30 -0.42 -0.63 2.06
N PHE A 31 -0.95 -1.85 2.10
CA PHE A 31 -0.30 -2.96 2.81
C PHE A 31 1.12 -3.20 2.26
N PHE A 32 1.29 -3.24 0.94
CA PHE A 32 2.62 -3.40 0.34
C PHE A 32 3.56 -2.22 0.64
N ALA A 33 3.06 -0.98 0.63
CA ALA A 33 3.86 0.19 0.99
C ALA A 33 4.36 0.12 2.44
N MET A 34 3.49 -0.28 3.37
CA MET A 34 3.85 -0.43 4.78
C MET A 34 4.75 -1.64 5.01
N ALA A 35 4.51 -2.77 4.36
CA ALA A 35 5.38 -3.94 4.43
C ALA A 35 6.78 -3.63 3.86
N PHE A 36 6.85 -2.91 2.74
CA PHE A 36 8.11 -2.41 2.19
C PHE A 36 8.85 -1.55 3.22
N ALA A 37 8.15 -0.63 3.89
CA ALA A 37 8.73 0.22 4.92
C ALA A 37 9.33 -0.59 6.08
N GLN A 38 8.59 -1.57 6.60
CA GLN A 38 9.06 -2.44 7.68
C GLN A 38 10.29 -3.26 7.27
N LEU A 39 10.27 -3.85 6.07
CA LEU A 39 11.37 -4.69 5.57
C LEU A 39 12.63 -3.90 5.21
N THR A 40 12.50 -2.60 4.94
CA THR A 40 13.61 -1.73 4.54
C THR A 40 14.00 -0.72 5.62
N TYR A 41 13.45 -0.86 6.83
CA TYR A 41 13.70 0.02 7.98
C TYR A 41 13.44 1.50 7.68
N ARG A 42 12.37 1.80 6.92
CA ARG A 42 11.98 3.17 6.55
C ARG A 42 10.92 3.67 7.52
N GLU A 43 11.26 4.67 8.32
CA GLU A 43 10.36 5.22 9.34
C GLU A 43 9.53 6.41 8.81
N SER A 44 10.04 7.14 7.82
CA SER A 44 9.38 8.33 7.27
C SER A 44 8.53 8.02 6.05
N LEU A 45 7.29 8.49 6.04
CA LEU A 45 6.41 8.41 4.85
C LEU A 45 7.02 9.07 3.61
N ARG A 46 7.85 10.10 3.79
CA ARG A 46 8.57 10.73 2.68
C ARG A 46 9.68 9.82 2.15
N ASP A 47 10.41 9.13 3.03
CA ASP A 47 11.46 8.21 2.62
C ASP A 47 10.87 6.99 1.89
N ILE A 48 9.74 6.47 2.39
CA ILE A 48 8.96 5.41 1.74
C ILE A 48 8.54 5.83 0.32
N GLU A 49 7.92 7.01 0.18
CA GLU A 49 7.50 7.53 -1.14
C GLU A 49 8.69 7.65 -2.10
N VAL A 50 9.79 8.29 -1.67
CA VAL A 50 10.96 8.52 -2.53
C VAL A 50 11.55 7.20 -3.03
N ASN A 51 11.72 6.21 -2.15
CA ASN A 51 12.27 4.92 -2.52
C ASN A 51 11.37 4.12 -3.45
N LEU A 52 10.05 4.14 -3.22
CA LEU A 52 9.10 3.45 -4.09
C LEU A 52 8.96 4.15 -5.45
N ARG A 53 8.98 5.48 -5.48
CA ARG A 53 8.98 6.25 -6.74
C ARG A 53 10.25 6.05 -7.56
N ALA A 54 11.41 5.96 -6.91
CA ALA A 54 12.66 5.60 -7.60
C ALA A 54 12.56 4.25 -8.33
N GLN A 55 11.67 3.38 -7.87
CA GLN A 55 11.42 2.05 -8.41
C GLN A 55 10.10 1.96 -9.21
N ALA A 56 9.54 3.09 -9.67
CA ALA A 56 8.23 3.16 -10.32
C ALA A 56 8.02 2.10 -11.43
N ARG A 57 9.05 1.84 -12.24
CA ARG A 57 9.01 0.84 -13.33
C ARG A 57 8.85 -0.61 -12.84
N ARG A 58 9.12 -0.88 -11.57
CA ARG A 58 9.09 -2.21 -10.95
C ARG A 58 7.89 -2.42 -10.02
N LEU A 59 7.07 -1.39 -9.80
CA LEU A 59 5.93 -1.46 -8.88
C LEU A 59 4.98 -2.62 -9.20
N TYR A 60 4.68 -2.85 -10.48
CA TYR A 60 3.88 -3.98 -10.93
C TYR A 60 4.45 -5.33 -10.46
N HIS A 61 5.77 -5.52 -10.58
CA HIS A 61 6.44 -6.75 -10.17
C HIS A 61 6.53 -6.90 -8.64
N MET A 62 6.45 -5.79 -7.90
CA MET A 62 6.36 -5.77 -6.45
C MET A 62 4.94 -6.01 -5.93
N GLY A 63 3.95 -6.14 -6.83
CA GLY A 63 2.56 -6.42 -6.51
C GLY A 63 1.67 -5.18 -6.44
N PHE A 64 2.21 -3.98 -6.59
CA PHE A 64 1.42 -2.75 -6.63
C PHE A 64 0.60 -2.67 -7.93
N ARG A 65 -0.63 -2.17 -7.80
CA ARG A 65 -1.55 -1.88 -8.91
C ARG A 65 -1.76 -0.40 -9.14
N CYS A 66 -1.52 0.43 -8.13
CA CYS A 66 -1.57 1.89 -8.26
C CYS A 66 -0.55 2.41 -9.28
N GLN A 67 -0.92 3.46 -10.00
CA GLN A 67 -0.03 4.13 -10.96
C GLN A 67 1.10 4.90 -10.27
N THR A 68 0.80 5.46 -9.10
CA THR A 68 1.76 6.26 -8.34
C THR A 68 1.53 6.14 -6.85
N ILE A 69 2.59 6.33 -6.08
CA ILE A 69 2.55 6.39 -4.62
C ILE A 69 2.86 7.83 -4.25
N SER A 70 1.92 8.52 -3.59
CA SER A 70 2.13 9.87 -3.08
C SER A 70 2.13 9.86 -1.56
N ARG A 71 2.98 10.68 -0.92
CA ARG A 71 3.01 10.77 0.54
C ARG A 71 1.66 11.20 1.12
N ASN A 72 0.95 12.11 0.44
CA ASN A 72 -0.37 12.56 0.90
C ASN A 72 -1.38 11.42 0.85
N THR A 73 -1.42 10.66 -0.25
CA THR A 73 -2.29 9.48 -0.39
C THR A 73 -1.98 8.42 0.66
N LEU A 74 -0.69 8.12 0.88
CA LEU A 74 -0.25 7.14 1.88
C LEU A 74 -0.60 7.60 3.31
N ALA A 75 -0.34 8.87 3.64
CA ALA A 75 -0.69 9.43 4.94
C ALA A 75 -2.20 9.39 5.20
N ASN A 76 -3.00 9.79 4.21
CA ASN A 76 -4.46 9.74 4.31
C ASN A 76 -4.96 8.30 4.48
N ALA A 77 -4.43 7.36 3.69
CA ALA A 77 -4.77 5.95 3.80
C ALA A 77 -4.46 5.40 5.21
N ASN A 78 -3.31 5.74 5.79
CA ASN A 78 -2.95 5.33 7.15
C ASN A 78 -3.83 5.97 8.25
N ALA A 79 -4.41 7.14 7.99
CA ALA A 79 -5.26 7.84 8.94
C ALA A 79 -6.73 7.43 8.87
N THR A 80 -7.20 6.98 7.69
CA THR A 80 -8.63 6.80 7.41
C THR A 80 -9.07 5.36 7.21
N ARG A 81 -8.14 4.45 6.88
CA ARG A 81 -8.44 3.03 6.72
C ARG A 81 -8.09 2.28 8.02
N PRO A 82 -8.89 1.27 8.39
CA PRO A 82 -8.63 0.46 9.58
C PRO A 82 -7.41 -0.44 9.45
#